data_AF-A0A842LNX1-F1
#
_entry.id   AF-A0A842LNX1-F1
#
_cell.length_a   1.000
_cell.length_b   1.000
_cell.length_c   1.000
_cell.angle_alpha   90.00
_cell.angle_beta   90.00
_cell.angle_gamma   90.00
#
_symmetry.space_group_name_H-M   'P 1'
#
loop_
_entity.id
_entity.type
_entity.pdbx_description
1 polymer ?
#
loop_
_entity_poly.entity_id
_entity_poly.type
_entity_poly.pdbx_seq_one_letter_code
_entity_poly.pdbx_strand_id
1 'polypeptide(L)'
;MNDEEFTKYLLDRLRQLEESNMRLLEENRKIETERRIVESQKIKQEREIRRLRSELERLRSPPLLVGVISEIVDDERVVVRTSSGPKYLVSVSSLIDKKELTPGTPVAMNQQTLAVVAVLPKEKDPIVYGMEVIESPDVTYDDIGGLKEQIEEIRETVELPLIRPDLFEKVGIEPPKGVLLYGPPGTGKTLLAKAVARKTNATFIRVVGSELVQKYIGEGARLVRELFQLAR
;
A
#
# COMPACT_ATOMS: atom_id res chain seq x y z
N MET A 1 -33.88 -4.05 -74.84
CA MET A 1 -32.81 -3.04 -74.80
C MET A 1 -32.02 -3.21 -76.08
N ASN A 2 -31.92 -2.16 -76.89
CA ASN A 2 -31.07 -2.21 -78.08
C ASN A 2 -29.61 -2.41 -77.64
N ASP A 3 -28.83 -3.19 -78.39
CA ASP A 3 -27.42 -3.44 -78.10
C ASP A 3 -26.62 -2.12 -77.98
N GLU A 4 -27.04 -1.07 -78.69
CA GLU A 4 -26.47 0.28 -78.59
C GLU A 4 -26.74 0.97 -77.23
N GLU A 5 -27.93 0.82 -76.64
CA GLU A 5 -28.26 1.37 -75.32
C GLU A 5 -27.51 0.65 -74.20
N PHE A 6 -27.36 -0.67 -74.31
CA PHE A 6 -26.61 -1.47 -73.36
C PHE A 6 -25.11 -1.16 -73.42
N THR A 7 -24.56 -0.99 -74.62
CA THR A 7 -23.16 -0.58 -74.83
C THR A 7 -22.90 0.82 -74.27
N LYS A 8 -23.84 1.77 -74.46
CA LYS A 8 -23.76 3.11 -73.87
C LYS A 8 -23.81 3.08 -72.34
N TYR A 9 -24.69 2.28 -71.75
CA TYR A 9 -24.76 2.08 -70.30
C TYR A 9 -23.46 1.50 -69.72
N LEU A 10 -22.88 0.49 -70.39
CA LEU A 10 -21.61 -0.09 -69.97
C LEU A 10 -20.47 0.92 -70.06
N LEU A 11 -20.40 1.73 -71.11
CA LEU A 11 -19.40 2.79 -71.27
C LEU A 11 -19.52 3.87 -70.18
N ASP A 12 -20.74 4.33 -69.87
CA ASP A 12 -20.97 5.31 -68.81
C ASP A 12 -20.64 4.73 -67.43
N ARG A 13 -20.95 3.45 -67.18
CA ARG A 13 -20.59 2.78 -65.93
C ARG A 13 -19.08 2.58 -65.78
N LEU A 14 -18.39 2.27 -66.88
CA LEU A 14 -16.95 2.11 -66.93
C LEU A 14 -16.25 3.45 -66.62
N ARG A 15 -16.73 4.55 -67.20
CA ARG A 15 -16.26 5.92 -66.86
C ARG A 15 -16.47 6.27 -65.39
N GLN A 16 -17.65 6.00 -64.84
CA GLN A 16 -17.92 6.25 -63.41
C GLN A 16 -16.98 5.45 -62.50
N LEU A 17 -16.69 4.20 -62.85
CA LEU A 17 -15.76 3.35 -62.11
C LEU A 17 -14.32 3.86 -62.21
N GLU A 18 -13.89 4.31 -63.39
CA GLU A 18 -12.57 4.93 -63.60
C GLU A 18 -12.42 6.20 -62.78
N GLU A 19 -13.42 7.08 -62.78
CA GLU A 19 -13.42 8.31 -61.95
C GLU A 19 -13.38 7.99 -60.45
N SER A 20 -14.15 7.00 -60.00
CA SER A 20 -14.17 6.58 -58.59
C SER A 20 -12.83 5.96 -58.18
N ASN A 21 -12.23 5.14 -59.03
CA ASN A 21 -10.92 4.55 -58.80
C ASN A 21 -9.82 5.62 -58.72
N MET A 22 -9.87 6.63 -59.61
CA MET A 22 -8.95 7.76 -59.56
C MET A 22 -9.05 8.52 -58.24
N ARG A 23 -10.27 8.82 -57.76
CA ARG A 23 -10.49 9.49 -56.46
C ARG A 23 -9.97 8.66 -55.29
N LEU A 24 -10.27 7.36 -55.26
CA LEU A 24 -9.81 6.45 -54.22
C LEU A 24 -8.28 6.32 -54.21
N LEU A 25 -7.61 6.36 -55.37
CA LEU A 25 -6.16 6.35 -55.46
C LEU A 25 -5.54 7.64 -54.89
N GLU A 26 -6.15 8.80 -55.18
CA GLU A 26 -5.70 10.07 -54.61
C GLU A 26 -5.89 10.11 -53.08
N GLU A 27 -7.03 9.63 -52.59
CA GLU A 27 -7.33 9.56 -51.16
C GLU A 27 -6.38 8.60 -50.44
N ASN A 28 -6.12 7.41 -51.00
CA ASN A 28 -5.12 6.49 -50.47
C ASN A 28 -3.73 7.12 -50.40
N ARG A 29 -3.30 7.84 -51.46
CA ARG A 29 -2.02 8.55 -51.44
C ARG A 29 -1.95 9.60 -50.34
N LYS A 30 -3.02 10.36 -50.12
CA LYS A 30 -3.10 11.34 -49.03
C LYS A 30 -2.99 10.65 -47.66
N ILE A 31 -3.79 9.62 -47.42
CA ILE A 31 -3.77 8.84 -46.17
C ILE A 31 -2.39 8.23 -45.93
N GLU A 32 -1.73 7.68 -46.95
CA GLU A 32 -0.38 7.14 -46.83
C GLU A 32 0.64 8.21 -46.41
N THR A 33 0.54 9.43 -46.97
CA THR A 33 1.41 10.53 -46.58
C THR A 33 1.18 10.98 -45.13
N GLU A 34 -0.08 11.11 -44.72
CA GLU A 34 -0.44 11.46 -43.33
C GLU A 34 0.04 10.39 -42.34
N ARG A 35 -0.18 9.11 -42.68
CA ARG A 35 0.28 7.97 -41.86
C ARG A 35 1.79 8.01 -41.66
N ARG A 36 2.58 8.29 -42.71
CA ARG A 36 4.05 8.42 -42.60
C ARG A 36 4.46 9.57 -41.67
N ILE A 37 3.76 10.70 -41.70
CA ILE A 37 4.02 11.84 -40.81
C ILE A 37 3.75 11.45 -39.36
N VAL A 38 2.60 10.83 -39.09
CA VAL A 38 2.21 10.37 -37.76
C VAL A 38 3.18 9.31 -37.23
N GLU A 39 3.57 8.33 -38.05
CA GLU A 39 4.58 7.32 -37.68
C GLU A 39 5.92 7.97 -37.31
N SER A 40 6.37 8.97 -38.09
CA SER A 40 7.58 9.73 -37.78
C SER A 40 7.48 10.51 -36.45
N GLN A 41 6.34 11.15 -36.18
CA GLN A 41 6.08 11.85 -34.93
C GLN A 41 6.05 10.89 -33.73
N LYS A 42 5.39 9.74 -33.87
CA LYS A 42 5.33 8.68 -32.86
C LYS A 42 6.75 8.20 -32.49
N ILE A 43 7.59 7.92 -33.49
CA ILE A 43 8.98 7.49 -33.26
C ILE A 43 9.76 8.56 -32.49
N LYS A 44 9.58 9.85 -32.81
CA LYS A 44 10.22 10.95 -32.09
C LYS A 44 9.78 10.99 -30.62
N GLN A 45 8.47 10.90 -30.37
CA GLN A 45 7.93 10.89 -29.01
C GLN A 45 8.40 9.66 -28.21
N GLU A 46 8.45 8.47 -28.81
CA GLU A 46 8.94 7.25 -28.16
C GLU A 46 10.43 7.34 -27.80
N ARG A 47 11.24 8.04 -28.60
CA ARG A 47 12.64 8.31 -28.27
C ARG A 47 12.76 9.28 -27.09
N GLU A 48 11.93 10.33 -27.08
CA GLU A 48 11.92 11.30 -25.97
C GLU A 48 11.47 10.67 -24.66
N ILE A 49 10.42 9.84 -24.68
CA ILE A 49 9.97 9.09 -23.50
C ILE A 49 11.08 8.18 -22.97
N ARG A 50 11.81 7.48 -23.86
CA ARG A 50 12.93 6.63 -23.44
C ARG A 50 14.05 7.45 -22.79
N ARG A 51 14.35 8.63 -23.33
CA ARG A 51 15.35 9.54 -22.76
C ARG A 51 14.93 10.02 -21.36
N LEU A 52 13.72 10.56 -21.24
CA LEU A 52 13.20 11.09 -19.97
C LEU A 52 13.11 10.00 -18.89
N ARG A 53 12.73 8.77 -19.25
CA ARG A 53 12.74 7.63 -18.31
C ARG A 53 14.14 7.30 -17.81
N SER A 54 15.14 7.30 -18.69
CA SER A 54 16.53 7.06 -18.29
C SER A 54 17.07 8.17 -17.37
N GLU A 55 16.71 9.43 -17.62
CA GLU A 55 17.05 10.54 -16.73
C GLU A 55 16.37 10.40 -15.37
N LEU A 56 15.11 9.99 -15.33
CA LEU A 56 14.39 9.73 -14.09
C LEU A 56 15.04 8.58 -13.30
N GLU A 57 15.39 7.45 -13.93
CA GLU A 57 16.05 6.33 -13.26
C GLU A 57 17.38 6.73 -12.61
N ARG A 58 18.16 7.60 -13.25
CA ARG A 58 19.39 8.16 -12.66
C ARG A 58 19.12 9.02 -11.41
N LEU A 59 17.97 9.67 -11.33
CA LEU A 59 17.59 10.42 -10.12
C LEU A 59 17.16 9.49 -8.97
N ARG A 60 16.70 8.26 -9.28
CA ARG A 60 16.33 7.23 -8.29
C ARG A 60 17.46 6.24 -7.99
N SER A 61 18.56 6.28 -8.73
CA SER A 61 19.66 5.36 -8.48
C SER A 61 20.31 5.65 -7.12
N PRO A 62 20.58 4.62 -6.30
CA PRO A 62 21.33 4.79 -5.07
C PRO A 62 22.71 5.39 -5.35
N PRO A 63 23.29 6.16 -4.41
CA PRO A 63 22.80 6.39 -3.04
C PRO A 63 21.72 7.48 -2.95
N LEU A 64 20.69 7.23 -2.15
CA LEU A 64 19.62 8.20 -1.82
C LEU A 64 19.79 8.68 -0.37
N LEU A 65 19.40 9.92 -0.09
CA LEU A 65 19.40 10.49 1.24
C LEU A 65 18.09 10.15 1.97
N VAL A 66 18.18 9.64 3.19
CA VAL A 66 17.00 9.31 4.00
C VAL A 66 16.63 10.50 4.89
N GLY A 67 15.35 10.82 4.95
CA GLY A 67 14.78 11.83 5.83
C GLY A 67 13.37 11.48 6.28
N VAL A 68 12.79 12.31 7.14
CA VAL A 68 11.42 12.12 7.65
C VAL A 68 10.60 13.37 7.36
N ILE A 69 9.40 13.20 6.81
CA ILE A 69 8.48 14.33 6.57
C ILE A 69 8.12 14.95 7.92
N SER A 70 8.42 16.24 8.10
CA SER A 70 8.03 17.01 9.27
C SER A 70 6.63 17.56 9.09
N GLU A 71 6.38 18.26 7.99
CA GLU A 71 5.16 19.03 7.73
C GLU A 71 4.87 18.99 6.22
N ILE A 72 3.58 19.03 5.87
CA ILE A 72 3.11 19.11 4.48
C ILE A 72 2.67 20.55 4.26
N VAL A 73 3.25 21.22 3.26
CA VAL A 73 2.88 22.59 2.92
C VAL A 73 1.78 22.58 1.88
N ASP A 74 2.00 21.83 0.81
CA ASP A 74 1.06 21.64 -0.29
C ASP A 74 1.28 20.26 -0.96
N ASP A 75 0.55 20.01 -2.04
CA ASP A 75 0.59 18.74 -2.77
C ASP A 75 1.91 18.46 -3.50
N GLU A 76 2.73 19.49 -3.73
CA GLU A 76 3.99 19.38 -4.47
C GLU A 76 5.21 19.59 -3.57
N ARG A 77 5.03 20.12 -2.35
CA ARG A 77 6.10 20.55 -1.46
C ARG A 77 5.87 20.10 -0.03
N VAL A 78 6.92 19.50 0.52
CA VAL A 78 6.93 19.00 1.90
C VAL A 78 8.18 19.49 2.61
N VAL A 79 8.06 19.70 3.92
CA VAL A 79 9.21 19.97 4.78
C VAL A 79 9.75 18.64 5.27
N VAL A 80 10.98 18.30 4.89
CA VAL A 80 11.66 17.07 5.33
C VAL A 80 12.76 17.43 6.31
N ARG A 81 12.84 16.67 7.40
CA ARG A 81 13.99 16.66 8.30
C ARG A 81 14.97 15.59 7.81
N THR A 82 16.16 16.01 7.42
CA THR A 82 17.25 15.08 7.07
C THR A 82 17.79 14.38 8.31
N SER A 83 18.39 13.20 8.15
CA SER A 83 19.04 12.47 9.25
C SER A 83 20.15 13.28 9.94
N SER A 84 20.74 14.25 9.24
CA SER A 84 21.73 15.20 9.75
C SER A 84 21.14 16.32 10.63
N GLY A 85 19.81 16.43 10.74
CA GLY A 85 19.12 17.40 11.60
C GLY A 85 18.46 18.62 10.93
N PRO A 86 18.97 19.21 9.84
CA PRO A 86 18.31 20.37 9.23
C PRO A 86 17.01 20.01 8.52
N LYS A 87 16.08 20.97 8.54
CA LYS A 87 14.81 20.93 7.80
C LYS A 87 14.97 21.61 6.45
N TYR A 88 14.46 20.99 5.40
CA TYR A 88 14.43 21.55 4.04
C TYR A 88 13.00 21.52 3.49
N LEU A 89 12.63 22.56 2.75
CA LEU A 89 11.43 22.54 1.90
C LEU A 89 11.82 21.95 0.56
N VAL A 90 11.25 20.81 0.22
CA VAL A 90 11.63 20.03 -0.96
C VAL A 90 10.41 19.69 -1.81
N SER A 91 10.62 19.50 -3.11
CA SER A 91 9.58 19.05 -4.01
C SER A 91 9.34 17.54 -3.90
N VAL A 92 8.10 17.13 -4.12
CA VAL A 92 7.68 15.73 -4.17
C VAL A 92 7.54 15.28 -5.62
N SER A 93 8.05 14.10 -5.94
CA SER A 93 7.81 13.49 -7.24
C SER A 93 6.32 13.22 -7.44
N SER A 94 5.79 13.61 -8.60
CA SER A 94 4.40 13.36 -9.01
C SER A 94 4.02 11.87 -9.11
N LEU A 95 5.01 10.98 -9.04
CA LEU A 95 4.82 9.53 -9.05
C LEU A 95 4.44 8.93 -7.69
N ILE A 96 4.45 9.75 -6.63
CA ILE A 96 4.15 9.30 -5.27
C ILE A 96 2.69 9.57 -4.97
N ASP A 97 2.02 8.57 -4.39
CA ASP A 97 0.64 8.72 -3.97
C ASP A 97 0.54 9.66 -2.76
N LYS A 98 -0.26 10.72 -2.91
CA LYS A 98 -0.45 11.76 -1.88
C LYS A 98 -0.98 11.21 -0.55
N LYS A 99 -1.65 10.05 -0.58
CA LYS A 99 -2.18 9.39 0.63
C LYS A 99 -1.07 8.81 1.52
N GLU A 100 0.08 8.47 0.95
CA GLU A 100 1.21 7.92 1.69
C GLU A 100 2.03 9.03 2.39
N LEU A 101 1.91 10.26 1.90
CA LEU A 101 2.56 11.44 2.46
C LEU A 101 1.83 11.85 3.73
N THR A 102 2.30 11.34 4.86
CA THR A 102 1.87 11.79 6.19
C THR A 102 3.08 12.24 7.00
N PRO A 103 2.94 13.28 7.86
CA PRO A 103 4.00 13.66 8.79
C PRO A 103 4.51 12.45 9.59
N GLY A 104 5.82 12.34 9.72
CA GLY A 104 6.50 11.20 10.35
C GLY A 104 6.84 10.04 9.42
N THR A 105 6.45 10.11 8.14
CA THR A 105 6.79 9.06 7.16
C THR A 105 8.24 9.20 6.71
N PRO A 106 9.03 8.11 6.71
CA PRO A 106 10.38 8.13 6.18
C PRO A 106 10.34 8.18 4.65
N VAL A 107 11.21 8.98 4.06
CA VAL A 107 11.27 9.21 2.62
C VAL A 107 12.71 9.17 2.12
N ALA A 108 12.88 8.71 0.89
CA ALA A 108 14.13 8.75 0.17
C ALA A 108 14.16 9.98 -0.76
N MET A 109 15.23 10.75 -0.65
CA MET A 109 15.46 11.98 -1.39
C MET A 109 16.70 11.86 -2.27
N ASN A 110 16.72 12.60 -3.38
CA ASN A 110 17.92 12.72 -4.20
C ASN A 110 19.01 13.52 -3.44
N GLN A 111 20.28 13.17 -3.61
CA GLN A 111 21.38 13.83 -2.89
C GLN A 111 21.65 15.27 -3.31
N GLN A 112 21.41 15.61 -4.58
CA GLN A 112 21.71 16.93 -5.13
C GLN A 112 20.53 17.89 -4.97
N THR A 113 19.33 17.44 -5.32
CA THR A 113 18.13 18.30 -5.35
C THR A 113 17.31 18.21 -4.06
N LEU A 114 17.57 17.22 -3.21
CA LEU A 114 16.76 16.88 -2.03
C LEU A 114 15.29 16.56 -2.34
N ALA A 115 14.91 16.44 -3.61
CA ALA A 115 13.55 16.10 -4.00
C ALA A 115 13.18 14.70 -3.52
N VAL A 116 11.95 14.51 -3.05
CA VAL A 116 11.45 13.22 -2.59
C VAL A 116 11.21 12.32 -3.81
N VAL A 117 11.94 11.21 -3.85
CA VAL A 117 11.94 10.27 -4.97
C VAL A 117 11.10 9.03 -4.68
N ALA A 118 11.07 8.59 -3.43
CA ALA A 118 10.30 7.44 -2.99
C ALA A 118 9.91 7.56 -1.51
N VAL A 119 8.78 6.96 -1.15
CA VAL A 119 8.39 6.74 0.23
C VAL A 119 9.03 5.45 0.71
N LEU A 120 9.60 5.46 1.92
CA LEU A 120 10.15 4.26 2.53
C LEU A 120 9.08 3.63 3.42
N PRO A 121 9.05 2.28 3.52
CA PRO A 121 8.22 1.64 4.51
C PRO A 121 8.65 2.14 5.89
N LYS A 122 7.67 2.42 6.76
CA LYS A 122 7.95 2.75 8.17
C LYS A 122 8.79 1.61 8.73
N GLU A 123 10.01 1.92 9.19
CA GLU A 123 10.87 0.95 9.86
C GLU A 123 10.03 0.26 10.94
N LYS A 124 9.77 -1.02 10.76
CA LYS A 124 9.26 -1.86 11.84
C LYS A 124 10.51 -2.29 12.59
N ASP A 125 10.69 -1.79 13.82
CA ASP A 125 11.87 -2.09 14.62
C ASP A 125 12.06 -3.63 14.70
N PRO A 126 13.27 -4.16 14.49
CA PRO A 126 13.55 -5.59 14.64
C PRO A 126 13.20 -6.15 16.02
N ILE A 127 13.17 -5.29 17.06
CA ILE A 127 12.78 -5.66 18.42
C ILE A 127 11.29 -6.04 18.48
N VAL A 128 10.44 -5.43 17.65
CA VAL A 128 9.01 -5.78 17.53
C VAL A 128 8.85 -7.17 16.90
N TYR A 129 9.80 -7.65 16.09
CA TYR A 129 9.84 -9.03 15.58
C TYR A 129 10.49 -10.03 16.55
N GLY A 130 11.23 -9.57 17.57
CA GLY A 130 11.63 -10.42 18.70
C GLY A 130 10.43 -10.89 19.53
N MET A 131 9.29 -10.20 19.39
CA MET A 131 8.01 -10.60 19.93
C MET A 131 7.36 -11.61 18.98
N GLU A 132 7.06 -12.79 19.49
CA GLU A 132 6.37 -13.83 18.73
C GLU A 132 4.95 -13.38 18.42
N VAL A 133 4.73 -12.83 17.22
CA VAL A 133 3.41 -12.67 16.64
C VAL A 133 3.01 -14.05 16.11
N ILE A 134 2.16 -14.74 16.86
CA ILE A 134 1.62 -16.04 16.47
C ILE A 134 0.20 -15.79 15.95
N GLU A 135 -0.01 -15.98 14.65
CA GLU A 135 -1.33 -15.78 14.02
C GLU A 135 -2.40 -16.70 14.65
N SER A 136 -2.03 -17.92 15.05
CA SER A 136 -2.91 -18.82 15.79
C SER A 136 -2.09 -19.85 16.58
N PRO A 137 -2.22 -19.91 17.92
CA PRO A 137 -1.58 -20.95 18.72
C PRO A 137 -2.23 -22.32 18.51
N ASP A 138 -1.48 -23.42 18.63
CA ASP A 138 -2.01 -24.79 18.44
C ASP A 138 -2.77 -25.37 19.66
N VAL A 139 -3.05 -24.56 20.69
CA VAL A 139 -3.66 -25.03 21.95
C VAL A 139 -5.18 -24.82 21.94
N THR A 140 -5.95 -25.85 22.25
CA THR A 140 -7.42 -25.77 22.47
C THR A 140 -7.80 -25.71 23.94
N TYR A 141 -9.06 -25.39 24.23
CA TYR A 141 -9.61 -25.54 25.59
C TYR A 141 -9.64 -26.99 26.07
N ASP A 142 -9.73 -27.95 25.16
CA ASP A 142 -9.74 -29.38 25.50
C ASP A 142 -8.38 -29.85 26.03
N ASP A 143 -7.30 -29.12 25.70
CA ASP A 143 -5.95 -29.36 26.22
C ASP A 143 -5.76 -28.81 27.65
N ILE A 144 -6.74 -28.05 28.18
CA ILE A 144 -6.67 -27.44 29.51
C ILE A 144 -7.52 -28.25 30.48
N GLY A 145 -6.85 -29.02 31.33
CA GLY A 145 -7.51 -29.79 32.40
C GLY A 145 -7.95 -28.91 33.56
N GLY A 146 -9.24 -28.97 33.90
CA GLY A 146 -9.81 -28.23 35.04
C GLY A 146 -10.17 -26.77 34.69
N LEU A 147 -10.35 -25.93 35.71
CA LEU A 147 -10.56 -24.48 35.56
C LEU A 147 -11.81 -24.05 34.74
N LYS A 148 -12.90 -24.83 34.80
CA LYS A 148 -14.12 -24.57 34.03
C LYS A 148 -14.70 -23.17 34.27
N GLU A 149 -14.73 -22.74 35.53
CA GLU A 149 -15.24 -21.43 35.93
C GLU A 149 -14.42 -20.29 35.32
N GLN A 150 -13.09 -20.40 35.36
CA GLN A 150 -12.18 -19.38 34.79
C GLN A 150 -12.25 -19.35 33.26
N ILE A 151 -12.42 -20.52 32.62
CA ILE A 151 -12.60 -20.60 31.16
C ILE A 151 -13.91 -19.92 30.76
N GLU A 152 -14.99 -20.12 31.52
CA GLU A 152 -16.29 -19.52 31.26
C GLU A 152 -16.25 -17.99 31.43
N GLU A 153 -15.65 -17.49 32.50
CA GLU A 153 -15.48 -16.04 32.75
C GLU A 153 -14.68 -15.36 31.64
N ILE A 154 -13.61 -15.99 31.16
CA ILE A 154 -12.77 -15.41 30.10
C ILE A 154 -13.45 -15.50 28.74
N ARG A 155 -14.24 -16.54 28.49
CA ARG A 155 -15.09 -16.64 27.28
C ARG A 155 -16.11 -15.49 27.24
N GLU A 156 -16.79 -15.20 28.35
CA GLU A 156 -17.74 -14.09 28.42
C GLU A 156 -17.06 -12.72 28.25
N THR A 157 -15.86 -12.57 28.82
CA THR A 157 -15.13 -11.30 28.84
C THR A 157 -14.42 -11.02 27.52
N VAL A 158 -13.91 -12.04 26.82
CA VAL A 158 -13.07 -11.87 25.61
C VAL A 158 -13.77 -12.39 24.35
N GLU A 159 -14.34 -13.60 24.36
CA GLU A 159 -14.95 -14.16 23.14
C GLU A 159 -16.27 -13.46 22.80
N LEU A 160 -17.11 -13.17 23.81
CA LEU A 160 -18.43 -12.59 23.59
C LEU A 160 -18.37 -11.20 22.90
N PRO A 161 -17.51 -10.25 23.33
CA PRO A 161 -17.38 -8.96 22.67
C PRO A 161 -16.82 -9.06 21.25
N LEU A 162 -15.91 -10.02 21.00
CA LEU A 162 -15.29 -10.22 19.68
C LEU A 162 -16.25 -10.85 18.67
N ILE A 163 -17.06 -11.82 19.09
CA ILE A 163 -17.95 -12.58 18.19
C ILE A 163 -19.30 -11.86 18.01
N ARG A 164 -19.83 -11.22 19.06
CA ARG A 164 -21.17 -10.59 19.06
C ARG A 164 -21.18 -9.21 19.71
N PRO A 165 -20.55 -8.20 19.09
CA PRO A 165 -20.58 -6.83 19.59
C PRO A 165 -22.01 -6.26 19.70
N ASP A 166 -22.93 -6.68 18.82
CA ASP A 166 -24.32 -6.21 18.79
C ASP A 166 -25.08 -6.42 20.11
N LEU A 167 -24.71 -7.45 20.90
CA LEU A 167 -25.33 -7.72 22.18
C LEU A 167 -24.96 -6.67 23.22
N PHE A 168 -23.72 -6.19 23.19
CA PHE A 168 -23.24 -5.15 24.11
C PHE A 168 -23.88 -3.80 23.78
N GLU A 169 -24.05 -3.48 22.48
CA GLU A 169 -24.72 -2.26 22.04
C GLU A 169 -26.21 -2.24 22.43
N LYS A 170 -26.92 -3.37 22.29
CA LYS A 170 -28.34 -3.47 22.66
C LYS A 170 -28.59 -3.34 24.16
N VAL A 171 -27.70 -3.90 24.98
CA VAL A 171 -27.81 -3.83 26.44
C VAL A 171 -27.24 -2.51 26.98
N GLY A 172 -26.44 -1.79 26.19
CA GLY A 172 -25.86 -0.49 26.55
C GLY A 172 -24.71 -0.60 27.55
N ILE A 173 -23.99 -1.73 27.54
CA ILE A 173 -22.85 -1.98 28.44
C ILE A 173 -21.55 -1.89 27.63
N GLU A 174 -20.56 -1.16 28.14
CA GLU A 174 -19.24 -1.12 27.52
C GLU A 174 -18.50 -2.46 27.67
N PRO A 175 -17.91 -3.01 26.59
CA PRO A 175 -17.13 -4.23 26.71
C PRO A 175 -15.87 -3.99 27.56
N PRO A 176 -15.43 -5.00 28.32
CA PRO A 176 -14.24 -4.91 29.16
C PRO A 176 -12.99 -4.68 28.30
N LYS A 177 -12.15 -3.70 28.71
CA LYS A 177 -10.98 -3.26 27.93
C LYS A 177 -9.76 -4.19 28.05
N GLY A 178 -9.74 -5.07 29.04
CA GLY A 178 -8.63 -5.99 29.29
C GLY A 178 -8.90 -6.90 30.48
N VAL A 179 -8.14 -7.98 30.56
CA VAL A 179 -8.27 -9.03 31.59
C VAL A 179 -6.93 -9.21 32.29
N LEU A 180 -6.95 -9.36 33.62
CA LEU A 180 -5.77 -9.62 34.43
C LEU A 180 -5.81 -11.03 35.03
N LEU A 181 -4.89 -11.90 34.60
CA LEU A 181 -4.77 -13.26 35.15
C LEU A 181 -3.69 -13.32 36.23
N TYR A 182 -4.11 -13.49 37.49
CA TYR A 182 -3.20 -13.61 38.64
C TYR A 182 -3.30 -14.99 39.32
N GLY A 183 -2.36 -15.30 40.21
CA GLY A 183 -2.20 -16.65 40.82
C GLY A 183 -0.78 -17.22 40.75
N PRO A 184 -0.53 -18.39 41.37
CA PRO A 184 0.78 -19.05 41.42
C PRO A 184 1.34 -19.39 40.02
N PRO A 185 2.67 -19.54 39.87
CA PRO A 185 3.25 -20.06 38.64
C PRO A 185 2.78 -21.52 38.40
N GLY A 186 2.60 -21.90 37.14
CA GLY A 186 2.19 -23.26 36.76
C GLY A 186 0.68 -23.51 36.68
N THR A 187 -0.18 -22.53 36.97
CA THR A 187 -1.65 -22.68 36.87
C THR A 187 -2.21 -22.49 35.46
N GLY A 188 -1.37 -22.55 34.41
CA GLY A 188 -1.84 -22.55 33.03
C GLY A 188 -2.30 -21.21 32.46
N LYS A 189 -2.05 -20.07 33.11
CA LYS A 189 -2.49 -18.74 32.63
C LYS A 189 -2.08 -18.43 31.18
N THR A 190 -0.83 -18.71 30.82
CA THR A 190 -0.31 -18.49 29.47
C THR A 190 -0.93 -19.48 28.46
N LEU A 191 -1.25 -20.70 28.89
CA LEU A 191 -1.92 -21.69 28.04
C LEU A 191 -3.37 -21.27 27.79
N LEU A 192 -4.06 -20.77 28.81
CA LEU A 192 -5.42 -20.28 28.69
C LEU A 192 -5.52 -19.09 27.75
N ALA A 193 -4.60 -18.12 27.83
CA ALA A 193 -4.54 -17.00 26.89
C ALA A 193 -4.31 -17.48 25.43
N LYS A 194 -3.47 -18.50 25.22
CA LYS A 194 -3.25 -19.10 23.89
C LYS A 194 -4.49 -19.81 23.35
N ALA A 195 -5.23 -20.54 24.20
CA ALA A 195 -6.44 -21.23 23.82
C ALA A 195 -7.57 -20.26 23.40
N VAL A 196 -7.70 -19.14 24.13
CA VAL A 196 -8.65 -18.06 23.79
C VAL A 196 -8.35 -17.48 22.42
N ALA A 197 -7.08 -17.12 22.16
CA ALA A 197 -6.66 -16.56 20.87
C ALA A 197 -6.91 -17.51 19.70
N ARG A 198 -6.67 -18.81 19.88
CA ARG A 198 -6.99 -19.83 18.87
C ARG A 198 -8.49 -19.88 18.59
N LYS A 199 -9.33 -19.87 19.64
CA LYS A 199 -10.79 -19.99 19.48
C LYS A 199 -11.40 -18.80 18.76
N THR A 200 -10.91 -17.59 19.03
CA THR A 200 -11.37 -16.36 18.39
C THR A 200 -10.70 -16.11 17.03
N ASN A 201 -9.75 -16.97 16.62
CA ASN A 201 -8.92 -16.78 15.43
C ASN A 201 -8.28 -15.39 15.39
N ALA A 202 -7.84 -14.90 16.55
CA ALA A 202 -7.25 -13.60 16.74
C ALA A 202 -5.72 -13.70 16.81
N THR A 203 -5.03 -12.68 16.30
CA THR A 203 -3.57 -12.59 16.35
C THR A 203 -3.09 -12.54 17.80
N PHE A 204 -2.24 -13.49 18.20
CA PHE A 204 -1.65 -13.54 19.53
C PHE A 204 -0.29 -12.85 19.54
N ILE A 205 -0.21 -11.71 20.22
CA ILE A 205 1.03 -10.94 20.36
C ILE A 205 1.62 -11.20 21.75
N ARG A 206 2.70 -11.97 21.84
CA ARG A 206 3.39 -12.24 23.10
C ARG A 206 4.48 -11.20 23.35
N VAL A 207 4.35 -10.46 24.46
CA VAL A 207 5.37 -9.49 24.89
C VAL A 207 5.94 -9.89 26.24
N VAL A 208 7.27 -9.92 26.35
CA VAL A 208 7.94 -10.11 27.63
C VAL A 208 8.13 -8.76 28.30
N GLY A 209 7.63 -8.57 29.52
CA GLY A 209 7.70 -7.27 30.20
C GLY A 209 9.12 -6.71 30.37
N SER A 210 10.14 -7.58 30.45
CA SER A 210 11.55 -7.18 30.49
C SER A 210 12.05 -6.56 29.19
N GLU A 211 11.45 -6.89 28.03
CA GLU A 211 11.81 -6.30 26.73
C GLU A 211 11.36 -4.84 26.61
N LEU A 212 10.38 -4.42 27.41
CA LEU A 212 9.93 -3.03 27.46
C LEU A 212 10.92 -2.11 28.19
N VAL A 213 11.84 -2.68 28.98
CA VAL A 213 12.85 -1.93 29.73
C VAL A 213 14.11 -1.80 28.88
N GLN A 214 14.29 -0.61 28.30
CA GLN A 214 15.43 -0.31 27.43
C GLN A 214 16.43 0.62 28.12
N LYS A 215 17.72 0.48 27.74
CA LYS A 215 18.81 1.31 28.25
C LYS A 215 18.66 2.78 27.84
N TYR A 216 18.09 3.04 26.65
CA TYR A 216 17.93 4.37 26.11
C TYR A 216 16.59 4.98 26.53
N ILE A 217 16.65 6.22 27.03
CA ILE A 217 15.48 6.96 27.50
C ILE A 217 14.53 7.18 26.31
N GLY A 218 13.25 6.84 26.51
CA GLY A 218 12.19 7.05 25.51
C GLY A 218 12.01 5.91 24.52
N GLU A 219 12.95 4.97 24.42
CA GLU A 219 12.87 3.82 23.51
C GLU A 219 11.76 2.85 23.93
N GLY A 220 11.65 2.55 25.24
CA GLY A 220 10.55 1.72 25.75
C GLY A 220 9.16 2.33 25.49
N ALA A 221 9.02 3.65 25.61
CA ALA A 221 7.77 4.34 25.32
C ALA A 221 7.42 4.34 23.82
N ARG A 222 8.44 4.42 22.95
CA ARG A 222 8.26 4.25 21.50
C ARG A 222 7.75 2.84 21.19
N LEU A 223 8.40 1.83 21.76
CA LEU A 223 8.09 0.42 21.51
C LEU A 223 6.65 0.05 21.93
N VAL A 224 6.18 0.57 23.07
CA VAL A 224 4.78 0.40 23.48
C VAL A 224 3.80 0.98 22.45
N ARG A 225 4.09 2.18 21.91
CA ARG A 225 3.22 2.79 20.89
C ARG A 225 3.19 1.98 19.60
N GLU A 226 4.34 1.50 19.16
CA GLU A 226 4.45 0.68 17.94
C GLU A 226 3.74 -0.67 18.12
N LEU A 227 3.82 -1.28 19.30
CA LEU A 227 3.08 -2.50 19.63
C LEU A 227 1.56 -2.31 19.50
N PHE A 228 1.02 -1.24 20.09
CA PHE A 228 -0.40 -0.93 19.97
C PHE A 228 -0.80 -0.52 18.55
N GLN A 229 0.13 0.06 17.78
CA GLN A 229 -0.10 0.36 16.37
C GLN A 229 -0.13 -0.90 15.50
N LEU A 230 0.63 -1.94 15.84
CA LEU A 230 0.61 -3.23 15.16
C LEU A 230 -0.68 -4.01 15.47
N ALA A 231 -1.20 -3.88 16.69
CA ALA A 231 -2.43 -4.54 17.13
C ALA A 231 -3.73 -3.87 16.64
N ARG A 232 -3.64 -2.70 16.01
CA ARG A 232 -4.77 -1.90 15.52
C ARG A 232 -5.09 -2.20 14.07
#